data_AF-M7AS86-F1
#
_entry.id   AF-M7AS86-F1
#
_cell.length_a   1.000
_cell.length_b   1.000
_cell.length_c   1.000
_cell.angle_alpha   90.00
_cell.angle_beta   90.00
_cell.angle_gamma   90.00
#
_symmetry.space_group_name_H-M   'P 1'
#
loop_
_entity.id
_entity.type
_entity.pdbx_description
1 polymer ?
#
loop_
_entity_poly.entity_id
_entity_poly.type
_entity_poly.pdbx_seq_one_letter_code
_entity_poly.pdbx_strand_id
1 'polypeptide(L)'
;MGRERLCTLVKKEAAYKNLVKSWAWGRVICLEREKQEEQRLVKACQNLRACVAEELCFANKALLMVRRAALRSLLHCEHLQHQRELNHGGKSFYLERL
;
A
#
# COMPACT_ATOMS: atom_id res chain seq x y z
N MET A 1 9.20 -65.10 28.04
CA MET A 1 10.13 -64.39 27.13
C MET A 1 9.54 -64.06 25.74
N GLY A 2 8.96 -65.00 24.97
CA GLY A 2 8.47 -64.71 23.60
C GLY A 2 7.19 -63.86 23.48
N ARG A 3 6.17 -64.13 24.31
CA ARG A 3 4.87 -63.42 24.24
C ARG A 3 4.93 -61.96 24.69
N GLU A 4 5.74 -61.64 25.70
CA GLU A 4 5.94 -60.26 26.17
C GLU A 4 6.64 -59.40 25.12
N ARG A 5 7.59 -59.97 24.37
CA ARG A 5 8.24 -59.29 23.24
C ARG A 5 7.26 -59.02 22.10
N LEU A 6 6.39 -59.96 21.77
CA LEU A 6 5.33 -59.74 20.78
C LEU A 6 4.35 -58.64 21.22
N CYS A 7 3.93 -58.65 22.49
CA CYS A 7 3.05 -57.62 23.04
C CYS A 7 3.69 -56.21 23.00
N THR A 8 4.99 -56.09 23.28
CA THR A 8 5.69 -54.80 23.19
C THR A 8 5.87 -54.33 21.75
N LEU A 9 6.10 -55.23 20.79
CA LEU A 9 6.20 -54.88 19.37
C LEU A 9 4.86 -54.38 18.80
N VAL A 10 3.75 -55.04 19.14
CA VAL A 10 2.40 -54.60 18.71
C VAL A 10 2.08 -53.21 19.26
N LYS A 11 2.40 -52.95 20.54
CA LYS A 11 2.23 -51.61 21.14
C LYS A 11 3.08 -50.55 20.43
N LYS A 12 4.32 -50.87 20.08
CA LYS A 12 5.20 -49.96 19.31
C LYS A 12 4.63 -49.67 17.93
N GLU A 13 4.16 -50.69 17.20
CA GLU A 13 3.55 -50.50 15.88
C GLU A 13 2.33 -49.55 15.94
N ALA A 14 1.45 -49.75 16.93
CA ALA A 14 0.31 -48.86 17.13
C ALA A 14 0.75 -47.41 17.46
N ALA A 15 1.78 -47.25 18.30
CA ALA A 15 2.35 -45.94 18.60
C ALA A 15 2.93 -45.26 17.35
N TYR A 16 3.65 -46.00 16.50
CA TYR A 16 4.16 -45.46 15.23
C TYR A 16 3.04 -45.06 14.27
N LYS A 17 1.97 -45.86 14.16
CA LYS A 17 0.81 -45.48 13.33
C LYS A 17 0.17 -44.19 13.81
N ASN A 18 0.02 -44.01 15.13
CA ASN A 18 -0.51 -42.79 15.72
C ASN A 18 0.43 -41.59 15.49
N LEU A 19 1.73 -41.80 15.60
CA LEU A 19 2.74 -40.80 15.28
C LEU A 19 2.58 -40.38 13.81
N VAL A 20 2.60 -41.31 12.86
CA VAL A 20 2.46 -41.00 11.42
C VAL A 20 1.18 -40.20 11.14
N LYS A 21 0.04 -40.57 11.76
CA LYS A 21 -1.22 -39.82 11.64
C LYS A 21 -1.10 -38.39 12.18
N SER A 22 -0.51 -38.23 13.37
CA SER A 22 -0.27 -36.92 13.99
C SER A 22 0.63 -36.04 13.11
N TRP A 23 1.70 -36.61 12.56
CA TRP A 23 2.61 -35.90 11.65
C TRP A 23 1.93 -35.50 10.34
N ALA A 24 1.11 -36.38 9.76
CA ALA A 24 0.32 -36.06 8.56
C ALA A 24 -0.65 -34.90 8.83
N TRP A 25 -1.32 -34.92 9.98
CA TRP A 25 -2.23 -33.84 10.38
C TRP A 25 -1.50 -32.53 10.65
N GLY A 26 -0.36 -32.57 11.34
CA GLY A 26 0.50 -31.41 11.55
C GLY A 26 0.95 -30.78 10.23
N ARG A 27 1.27 -31.59 9.22
CA ARG A 27 1.61 -31.11 7.88
C ARG A 27 0.45 -30.34 7.23
N VAL A 28 -0.77 -30.87 7.31
CA VAL A 28 -1.97 -30.20 6.78
C VAL A 28 -2.17 -28.84 7.46
N ILE A 29 -2.00 -28.76 8.77
CA ILE A 29 -2.12 -27.50 9.52
C ILE A 29 -1.06 -26.50 9.09
N CYS A 30 0.19 -26.93 8.97
CA CYS A 30 1.27 -26.04 8.54
C CYS A 30 0.99 -25.44 7.16
N LEU A 31 0.56 -26.26 6.20
CA LEU A 31 0.21 -25.81 4.85
C LEU A 31 -0.98 -24.84 4.84
N GLU A 32 -2.03 -25.15 5.60
CA GLU A 32 -3.20 -24.26 5.70
C GLU A 32 -2.82 -22.93 6.36
N ARG A 33 -1.96 -22.96 7.38
CA ARG A 33 -1.45 -21.75 8.04
C ARG A 33 -0.62 -20.90 7.08
N GLU A 34 0.30 -21.51 6.33
CA GLU A 34 1.12 -20.82 5.34
C GLU A 34 0.25 -20.11 4.30
N LYS A 35 -0.74 -20.81 3.74
CA LYS A 35 -1.72 -20.24 2.81
C LYS A 35 -2.50 -19.08 3.42
N GLN A 36 -2.90 -19.18 4.69
CA GLN A 36 -3.58 -18.09 5.39
C GLN A 36 -2.68 -16.86 5.58
N GLU A 37 -1.41 -17.06 5.93
CA GLU A 37 -0.45 -15.96 6.05
C GLU A 37 -0.19 -15.30 4.69
N GLU A 38 -0.01 -16.07 3.60
CA GLU A 38 0.10 -15.53 2.25
C GLU A 38 -1.11 -14.65 1.88
N GLN A 39 -2.33 -15.12 2.16
CA GLN A 39 -3.54 -14.34 1.91
C GLN A 39 -3.60 -13.06 2.74
N ARG A 40 -3.16 -13.11 4.01
CA ARG A 40 -3.09 -11.92 4.87
C ARG A 40 -2.06 -10.93 4.33
N LEU A 41 -0.90 -11.40 3.89
CA LEU A 41 0.13 -10.55 3.29
C LEU A 41 -0.38 -9.86 2.03
N VAL A 42 -1.03 -10.59 1.13
CA VAL A 42 -1.62 -10.01 -0.09
C VAL A 42 -2.65 -8.92 0.26
N LYS A 43 -3.55 -9.19 1.21
CA LYS A 43 -4.53 -8.20 1.67
C LYS A 43 -3.86 -6.99 2.32
N ALA A 44 -2.86 -7.20 3.17
CA ALA A 44 -2.11 -6.12 3.81
C ALA A 44 -1.41 -5.23 2.77
N CYS A 45 -0.77 -5.82 1.75
CA CYS A 45 -0.16 -5.08 0.66
C CYS A 45 -1.20 -4.30 -0.16
N GLN A 46 -2.38 -4.88 -0.44
CA GLN A 46 -3.47 -4.19 -1.14
C GLN A 46 -3.99 -2.99 -0.33
N ASN A 47 -4.23 -3.19 0.96
CA ASN A 47 -4.68 -2.13 1.87
C ASN A 47 -3.64 -1.00 1.94
N LEU A 48 -2.36 -1.34 2.11
CA LEU A 48 -1.28 -0.35 2.12
C LEU A 48 -1.23 0.46 0.83
N ARG A 49 -1.35 -0.21 -0.34
CA ARG A 49 -1.40 0.46 -1.64
C ARG A 49 -2.59 1.41 -1.76
N ALA A 50 -3.76 1.01 -1.27
CA ALA A 50 -4.95 1.86 -1.26
C ALA A 50 -4.75 3.10 -0.37
N CYS A 51 -4.26 2.92 0.85
CA CYS A 51 -3.95 4.05 1.76
C CYS A 51 -2.93 5.00 1.15
N VAL A 52 -1.83 4.49 0.59
CA VAL A 52 -0.81 5.32 -0.07
C VAL A 52 -1.39 6.08 -1.26
N ALA A 53 -2.26 5.46 -2.06
CA ALA A 53 -2.90 6.14 -3.19
C ALA A 53 -3.81 7.29 -2.73
N GLU A 54 -4.53 7.11 -1.62
CA GLU A 54 -5.37 8.14 -1.02
C GLU A 54 -4.53 9.31 -0.47
N GLU A 55 -3.48 9.02 0.29
CA GLU A 55 -2.54 10.04 0.79
C GLU A 55 -1.89 10.84 -0.35
N LEU A 56 -1.49 10.16 -1.43
CA LEU A 56 -0.96 10.82 -2.62
C LEU A 56 -2.00 11.73 -3.30
N CYS A 57 -3.28 11.34 -3.30
CA CYS A 57 -4.35 12.18 -3.82
C CYS A 57 -4.47 13.48 -3.04
N PHE A 58 -4.48 13.41 -1.71
CA PHE A 58 -4.53 14.58 -0.84
C PHE A 58 -3.29 15.47 -0.99
N ALA A 59 -2.09 14.87 -1.00
CA ALA A 59 -0.84 15.59 -1.19
C ALA A 59 -0.81 16.31 -2.55
N ASN A 60 -1.24 15.65 -3.62
CA ASN A 60 -1.32 16.26 -4.95
C ASN A 60 -2.31 17.42 -5.01
N LYS A 61 -3.47 17.30 -4.34
CA LYS A 61 -4.44 18.40 -4.24
C LYS A 61 -3.83 19.61 -3.54
N ALA A 62 -3.17 19.40 -2.39
CA ALA A 62 -2.48 20.45 -1.66
C ALA A 62 -1.38 21.12 -2.52
N LEU A 63 -0.54 20.30 -3.17
CA LEU A 63 0.53 20.79 -4.05
C LEU A 63 -0.01 21.64 -5.21
N LEU A 64 -1.09 21.22 -5.85
CA LEU A 64 -1.73 21.98 -6.93
C LEU A 64 -2.27 23.32 -6.44
N MET A 65 -2.85 23.38 -5.25
CA MET A 65 -3.31 24.64 -4.66
C MET A 65 -2.14 25.62 -4.44
N VAL A 66 -1.05 25.13 -3.83
CA VAL A 66 0.14 25.93 -3.59
C VAL A 66 0.76 26.43 -4.90
N ARG A 67 0.91 25.54 -5.90
CA ARG A 67 1.45 25.90 -7.22
C ARG A 67 0.60 26.94 -7.92
N ARG A 68 -0.73 26.80 -7.88
CA ARG A 68 -1.66 27.79 -8.46
C ARG A 68 -1.55 29.14 -7.77
N ALA A 69 -1.46 29.17 -6.44
CA ALA A 69 -1.28 30.41 -5.70
C ALA A 69 0.06 31.09 -6.03
N ALA A 70 1.15 30.33 -6.07
CA ALA A 70 2.46 30.83 -6.45
C ALA A 70 2.46 31.38 -7.88
N LEU A 71 1.88 30.65 -8.84
CA LEU A 71 1.78 31.11 -10.23
C LEU A 71 0.97 32.40 -10.36
N ARG A 72 -0.18 32.50 -9.67
CA ARG A 72 -0.99 33.73 -9.66
C ARG A 72 -0.21 34.92 -9.13
N SER A 73 0.58 34.72 -8.07
CA SER A 73 1.43 35.76 -7.50
C SER A 73 2.48 36.25 -8.51
N LEU A 74 3.17 35.32 -9.18
CA LEU A 74 4.17 35.64 -10.20
C LEU A 74 3.55 36.42 -11.37
N LEU A 75 2.44 35.91 -11.93
CA LEU A 75 1.75 36.57 -13.04
C LEU A 75 1.23 37.95 -12.66
N HIS A 76 0.78 38.13 -11.41
CA HIS A 76 0.34 39.44 -10.93
C HIS A 76 1.52 40.43 -10.86
N CYS A 77 2.66 40.00 -10.33
CA CYS A 77 3.87 40.81 -10.30
C CYS A 77 4.34 41.20 -11.71
N GLU A 78 4.40 40.23 -12.63
CA GLU A 78 4.76 40.48 -14.03
C GLU A 78 3.78 41.44 -14.71
N HIS A 79 2.47 41.25 -14.50
CA HIS A 79 1.46 42.15 -15.04
C HIS A 79 1.64 43.59 -14.55
N LEU A 80 1.88 43.78 -13.24
CA LEU A 80 2.15 45.09 -12.68
C LEU A 80 3.42 45.72 -13.23
N GLN A 81 4.48 44.93 -13.42
CA GLN A 81 5.71 45.39 -14.04
C GLN A 81 5.45 45.88 -15.47
N HIS A 82 4.80 45.07 -16.31
CA HIS A 82 4.51 45.43 -17.68
C HIS A 82 3.56 46.61 -17.81
N GLN A 83 2.55 46.72 -16.93
CA GLN A 83 1.68 47.90 -16.90
C GLN A 83 2.48 49.18 -16.63
N ARG A 84 3.47 49.14 -15.74
CA ARG A 84 4.34 50.30 -15.48
C ARG A 84 5.20 50.65 -16.69
N GLU A 85 5.75 49.65 -17.37
CA GLU A 85 6.55 49.83 -18.60
C GLU A 85 5.69 50.43 -19.72
N LEU A 86 4.47 49.94 -19.92
CA LEU A 86 3.53 50.47 -20.91
C LEU A 86 3.14 51.92 -20.58
N ASN A 87 2.82 52.21 -19.32
CA ASN A 87 2.46 53.55 -18.87
C ASN A 87 3.59 54.56 -19.13
N HIS A 88 4.86 54.17 -18.97
CA HIS A 88 6.00 55.04 -19.33
C HIS A 88 6.02 55.39 -20.82
N GLY A 89 5.56 54.47 -21.68
CA GLY A 89 5.40 54.69 -23.11
C GLY A 89 4.06 55.31 -23.53
N GLY A 90 3.22 55.74 -22.57
CA GLY A 90 1.88 56.27 -22.83
C GLY A 90 0.88 55.23 -23.36
N LYS A 91 1.17 53.93 -23.18
CA LYS A 91 0.34 52.80 -23.60
C LYS A 91 -0.28 52.11 -22.38
N SER A 92 -1.27 51.26 -22.61
CA SER A 92 -1.88 50.41 -21.58
C SER A 92 -2.29 49.06 -22.17
N PHE A 93 -2.56 48.09 -21.30
CA PHE A 93 -3.20 46.84 -21.73
C PHE A 93 -4.61 47.13 -22.27
N TYR A 94 -4.96 46.44 -23.36
CA TYR A 94 -6.31 46.45 -23.88
C TYR A 94 -7.25 45.72 -22.90
N LEU A 95 -8.38 46.35 -22.60
CA LEU A 95 -9.46 45.78 -21.81
C LEU A 95 -10.75 45.93 -22.61
N GLU A 96 -11.30 44.81 -23.06
CA GLU A 96 -12.62 44.78 -23.67
C GLU A 96 -13.65 45.14 -22.60
N ARG A 97 -14.43 46.20 -22.85
CA ARG A 97 -15.54 46.59 -21.97
C ARG A 97 -16.79 45.87 -22.45
N LEU A 98 -17.36 45.02 -21.59
CA LEU A 98 -18.68 44.40 -21.79
C LEU A 98 -19.80 45.45 -21.67
#